data_AF-A0A7W0VCX6-F1
#
_entry.id   AF-A0A7W0VCX6-F1
#
_cell.length_a   1.000
_cell.length_b   1.000
_cell.length_c   1.000
_cell.angle_alpha   90.00
_cell.angle_beta   90.00
_cell.angle_gamma   90.00
#
_symmetry.space_group_name_H-M   'P 1'
#
loop_
_entity.id
_entity.type
_entity.pdbx_description
1 polymer ?
#
loop_
_entity_poly.entity_id
_entity_poly.type
_entity_poly.pdbx_seq_one_letter_code
_entity_poly.pdbx_strand_id
1 'polypeptide(L)'
;WIAGGVSGFIVLVAVVYWMQMRRRRRTIRLTGGAVAAPRRIDMTGERALEALLAIHTSGVLGRDADRKAGYASMVDVIRDYLGARYRVATRDLTSSELMRRLRKVAPDEERELIEKWLDRCDVVKYGGLTASAAEAQAVLDDARALVVTTTQLHEAAKAAAKAA
;
A
#
# COMPACT_ATOMS: atom_id res chain seq x y z
N TRP A 1 20.68 -13.94 34.78
CA TRP A 1 20.13 -14.37 33.48
C TRP A 1 18.85 -13.57 33.17
N ILE A 2 18.99 -12.48 32.43
CA ILE A 2 17.96 -11.44 32.16
C ILE A 2 17.09 -11.84 30.94
N ALA A 3 16.91 -13.14 30.70
CA ALA A 3 16.30 -13.65 29.48
C ALA A 3 14.75 -13.74 29.53
N GLY A 4 14.13 -13.55 30.71
CA GLY A 4 12.67 -13.65 30.86
C GLY A 4 11.90 -12.35 30.58
N GLY A 5 12.55 -11.18 30.71
CA GLY A 5 11.86 -9.88 30.63
C GLY A 5 11.60 -9.38 29.20
N VAL A 6 12.49 -9.70 28.27
CA VAL A 6 12.42 -9.21 26.89
C VAL A 6 11.27 -9.87 26.13
N SER A 7 11.02 -11.16 26.38
CA SER A 7 9.93 -11.92 25.76
C SER A 7 8.56 -11.39 26.18
N GLY A 8 8.41 -11.01 27.45
CA GLY A 8 7.17 -10.41 27.96
C GLY A 8 6.90 -9.04 27.35
N PHE A 9 7.93 -8.22 27.15
CA PHE A 9 7.78 -6.90 26.54
C PHE A 9 7.41 -6.98 25.05
N ILE A 10 8.01 -7.89 24.29
CA ILE A 10 7.68 -8.09 22.87
C ILE A 10 6.22 -8.56 22.71
N VAL A 11 5.77 -9.50 23.54
CA VAL A 11 4.38 -9.98 23.52
C VAL A 11 3.42 -8.86 23.92
N LEU A 12 3.76 -8.06 24.94
CA LEU A 12 2.94 -6.93 25.37
C LEU A 12 2.80 -5.87 24.26
N VAL A 13 3.91 -5.51 23.61
CA VAL A 13 3.91 -4.56 22.49
C VAL A 13 3.11 -5.09 21.30
N ALA A 14 3.26 -6.38 20.97
CA ALA A 14 2.49 -7.01 19.89
C ALA A 14 0.99 -7.05 20.21
N VAL A 15 0.60 -7.34 21.45
CA VAL A 15 -0.80 -7.36 21.90
C VAL A 15 -1.40 -5.95 21.91
N VAL A 16 -0.66 -4.95 22.40
CA VAL A 16 -1.12 -3.55 22.41
C VAL A 16 -1.24 -3.01 20.99
N TYR A 17 -0.26 -3.29 20.12
CA TYR A 17 -0.31 -2.93 18.71
C TYR A 17 -1.50 -3.60 18.00
N TRP A 18 -1.71 -4.91 18.24
CA TRP A 18 -2.85 -5.65 17.70
C TRP A 18 -4.18 -5.12 18.22
N MET A 19 -4.28 -4.77 19.51
CA MET A 19 -5.48 -4.17 20.11
C MET A 19 -5.74 -2.75 19.60
N GLN A 20 -4.71 -1.92 19.38
CA GLN A 20 -4.88 -0.61 18.76
C GLN A 20 -5.32 -0.73 17.30
N MET A 21 -4.71 -1.63 16.53
CA MET A 21 -5.10 -1.90 15.15
C MET A 21 -6.55 -2.42 15.08
N ARG A 22 -6.94 -3.30 16.01
CA ARG A 22 -8.32 -3.82 16.11
C ARG A 22 -9.31 -2.77 16.61
N ARG A 23 -8.93 -1.86 17.51
CA ARG A 23 -9.76 -0.73 17.94
C ARG A 23 -9.95 0.29 16.82
N ARG A 24 -8.89 0.66 16.08
CA ARG A 24 -8.99 1.51 14.87
C ARG A 24 -9.90 0.90 13.80
N ARG A 25 -9.91 -0.43 13.67
CA ARG A 25 -10.86 -1.15 12.78
C ARG A 25 -12.29 -1.21 13.33
N ARG A 26 -12.50 -1.10 14.64
CA ARG A 26 -13.83 -1.16 15.29
C ARG A 26 -14.52 0.19 15.45
N THR A 27 -13.78 1.29 15.59
CA THR A 27 -14.38 2.64 15.64
C THR A 27 -15.01 3.07 14.30
N ILE A 28 -14.69 2.37 13.20
CA ILE A 28 -15.33 2.55 11.89
C ILE A 28 -16.69 1.81 11.78
N ARG A 29 -17.15 1.08 12.82
CA ARG A 29 -18.37 0.24 12.75
C ARG A 29 -19.44 0.52 13.82
N LEU A 30 -19.51 1.71 14.39
CA LEU A 30 -20.55 2.05 15.39
C LEU A 30 -21.26 3.40 15.13
N THR A 31 -21.50 3.72 13.87
CA THR A 31 -22.61 4.61 13.46
C THR A 31 -23.61 3.76 12.69
N GLY A 32 -24.77 3.53 13.30
CA GLY A 32 -25.78 2.59 12.85
C GLY A 32 -26.60 3.04 11.65
N GLY A 33 -27.32 2.08 11.07
CA GLY A 33 -28.61 2.33 10.43
C GLY A 33 -28.59 2.82 8.98
N ALA A 34 -28.01 2.05 8.06
CA ALA A 34 -28.51 1.91 6.70
C ALA A 34 -27.80 0.71 6.07
N VAL A 35 -28.56 -0.24 5.50
CA VAL A 35 -27.98 -1.21 4.57
C VAL A 35 -27.53 -0.40 3.36
N ALA A 36 -26.29 0.07 3.40
CA ALA A 36 -25.65 0.72 2.28
C ALA A 36 -25.68 -0.26 1.10
N ALA A 37 -26.25 0.19 -0.01
CA ALA A 37 -26.36 -0.53 -1.27
C ALA A 37 -25.08 -1.34 -1.56
N PRO A 38 -25.19 -2.53 -2.18
CA PRO A 38 -24.07 -3.45 -2.36
C PRO A 38 -22.86 -2.71 -2.91
N ARG A 39 -21.79 -2.71 -2.10
CA ARG A 39 -20.48 -2.15 -2.40
C ARG A 39 -20.08 -2.72 -3.76
N ARG A 40 -20.01 -1.90 -4.82
CA ARG A 40 -19.34 -2.31 -6.05
C ARG A 40 -17.91 -2.58 -5.63
N ILE A 41 -17.54 -3.85 -5.56
CA ILE A 41 -16.20 -4.28 -5.18
C ILE A 41 -15.26 -3.64 -6.19
N ASP A 42 -14.42 -2.71 -5.73
CA ASP A 42 -13.32 -2.20 -6.53
C ASP A 42 -12.30 -3.33 -6.69
N MET A 43 -12.53 -4.19 -7.69
CA MET A 43 -11.67 -5.33 -8.02
C MET A 43 -10.22 -4.89 -8.33
N THR A 44 -9.98 -3.60 -8.61
CA THR A 44 -8.63 -3.10 -8.91
C THR A 44 -7.73 -3.17 -7.69
N GLY A 45 -8.23 -2.75 -6.53
CA GLY A 45 -7.49 -2.81 -5.27
C GLY A 45 -7.26 -4.25 -4.81
N GLU A 46 -8.26 -5.11 -4.95
CA GLU A 46 -8.16 -6.53 -4.56
C GLU A 46 -7.10 -7.26 -5.38
N ARG A 47 -7.10 -7.08 -6.71
CA ARG A 47 -6.08 -7.68 -7.60
C ARG A 47 -4.66 -7.19 -7.27
N ALA A 48 -4.50 -5.92 -6.94
CA ALA A 48 -3.21 -5.37 -6.54
C ALA A 48 -2.72 -5.99 -5.22
N LEU A 49 -3.61 -6.12 -4.23
CA LEU A 49 -3.28 -6.76 -2.95
C LEU A 49 -2.93 -8.23 -3.11
N GLU A 50 -3.63 -8.95 -3.97
CA GLU A 50 -3.32 -10.35 -4.32
C GLU A 50 -1.94 -10.49 -4.96
N ALA A 51 -1.61 -9.62 -5.93
CA ALA A 51 -0.30 -9.61 -6.56
C ALA A 51 0.83 -9.25 -5.57
N LEU A 52 0.62 -8.29 -4.67
CA LEU A 52 1.57 -7.97 -3.60
C LEU A 52 1.71 -9.13 -2.60
N LEU A 53 0.65 -9.89 -2.33
CA LEU A 53 0.73 -11.10 -1.53
C LEU A 53 1.57 -12.18 -2.22
N ALA A 54 1.40 -12.37 -3.54
CA ALA A 54 2.21 -13.31 -4.33
C ALA A 54 3.71 -12.94 -4.31
N ILE A 55 4.04 -11.65 -4.40
CA ILE A 55 5.43 -11.18 -4.25
C ILE A 55 5.98 -11.55 -2.88
N HIS A 56 5.21 -11.30 -1.82
CA HIS A 56 5.61 -11.64 -0.46
C HIS A 56 5.83 -13.15 -0.27
N THR A 57 4.90 -13.99 -0.73
CA THR A 57 4.98 -15.46 -0.56
C THR A 57 6.06 -16.10 -1.43
N SER A 58 6.46 -15.48 -2.53
CA SER A 58 7.57 -15.95 -3.38
C SER A 58 8.95 -15.90 -2.69
N GLY A 59 9.07 -15.16 -1.58
CA GLY A 59 10.34 -14.96 -0.87
C GLY A 59 11.38 -14.16 -1.66
N VAL A 60 11.01 -13.54 -2.79
CA VAL A 60 11.93 -12.80 -3.66
C VAL A 60 12.64 -11.64 -2.93
N LEU A 61 11.94 -10.98 -2.00
CA LEU A 61 12.49 -9.85 -1.24
C LEU A 61 13.50 -10.28 -0.16
N GLY A 62 13.45 -11.55 0.26
CA GLY A 62 14.37 -12.11 1.25
C GLY A 62 15.74 -12.45 0.67
N ARG A 63 15.83 -12.65 -0.65
CA ARG A 63 17.05 -13.05 -1.35
C ARG A 63 17.78 -11.83 -1.91
N ASP A 64 19.03 -11.62 -1.51
CA ASP A 64 19.83 -10.45 -1.94
C ASP A 64 19.88 -10.31 -3.47
N ALA A 65 20.16 -11.41 -4.18
CA ALA A 65 20.27 -11.41 -5.65
C ALA A 65 18.96 -11.04 -6.37
N ASP A 66 17.81 -11.38 -5.77
CA ASP A 66 16.50 -11.21 -6.42
C ASP A 66 15.74 -9.97 -5.91
N ARG A 67 16.18 -9.36 -4.80
CA ARG A 67 15.47 -8.26 -4.14
C ARG A 67 15.18 -7.11 -5.09
N LYS A 68 16.14 -6.74 -5.93
CA LYS A 68 15.96 -5.69 -6.95
C LYS A 68 14.83 -6.01 -7.94
N ALA A 69 14.73 -7.27 -8.37
CA ALA A 69 13.63 -7.73 -9.22
C ALA A 69 12.29 -7.73 -8.47
N GLY A 70 12.29 -8.03 -7.17
CA GLY A 70 11.13 -7.88 -6.31
C GLY A 70 10.63 -6.43 -6.22
N TYR A 71 11.52 -5.45 -6.10
CA TYR A 71 11.17 -4.02 -6.18
C TYR A 71 10.56 -3.65 -7.54
N ALA A 72 11.14 -4.12 -8.63
CA ALA A 72 10.57 -3.91 -9.96
C ALA A 72 9.15 -4.46 -10.06
N SER A 73 8.93 -5.68 -9.56
CA SER A 73 7.61 -6.32 -9.53
C SER A 73 6.59 -5.54 -8.71
N MET A 74 6.99 -5.00 -7.54
CA MET A 74 6.10 -4.15 -6.74
C MET A 74 5.71 -2.88 -7.48
N VAL A 75 6.67 -2.22 -8.14
CA VAL A 75 6.42 -1.00 -8.92
C VAL A 75 5.45 -1.29 -10.07
N ASP A 76 5.61 -2.41 -10.77
CA ASP A 76 4.72 -2.78 -11.86
C ASP A 76 3.29 -3.03 -11.37
N VAL A 77 3.12 -3.75 -10.26
CA VAL A 77 1.80 -3.97 -9.62
C VAL A 77 1.13 -2.64 -9.24
N ILE A 78 1.86 -1.72 -8.62
CA ILE A 78 1.31 -0.42 -8.24
C ILE A 78 1.00 0.43 -9.47
N ARG A 79 1.82 0.39 -10.53
CA ARG A 79 1.54 1.10 -11.79
C ARG A 79 0.29 0.57 -12.49
N ASP A 80 0.07 -0.73 -12.50
CA ASP A 80 -1.15 -1.34 -13.04
C ASP A 80 -2.38 -0.93 -12.24
N TYR A 81 -2.27 -0.95 -10.90
CA TYR A 81 -3.32 -0.48 -10.01
C TYR A 81 -3.69 0.99 -10.28
N LEU A 82 -2.70 1.88 -10.31
CA LEU A 82 -2.89 3.30 -10.57
C LEU A 82 -3.49 3.54 -11.96
N GLY A 83 -3.05 2.77 -12.97
CA GLY A 83 -3.57 2.88 -14.32
C GLY A 83 -5.04 2.49 -14.43
N ALA A 84 -5.43 1.38 -13.81
CA ALA A 84 -6.82 0.95 -13.76
C ALA A 84 -7.70 1.95 -12.99
N ARG A 85 -7.19 2.45 -11.85
CA ARG A 85 -7.91 3.33 -10.94
C ARG A 85 -8.15 4.73 -11.49
N TYR A 86 -7.09 5.36 -12.00
CA TYR A 86 -7.15 6.74 -12.50
C TYR A 86 -7.35 6.84 -14.01
N ARG A 87 -7.50 5.68 -14.69
CA ARG A 87 -7.62 5.59 -16.15
C ARG A 87 -6.46 6.27 -16.87
N VAL A 88 -5.25 6.01 -16.40
CA VAL A 88 -3.99 6.52 -16.97
C VAL A 88 -3.21 5.36 -17.58
N ALA A 89 -2.72 5.51 -18.81
CA ALA A 89 -1.77 4.54 -19.38
C ALA A 89 -0.41 4.69 -18.68
N THR A 90 0.00 3.69 -17.89
CA THR A 90 1.19 3.76 -17.02
C THR A 90 2.43 3.05 -17.56
N ARG A 91 2.24 2.07 -18.47
CA ARG A 91 3.30 1.14 -18.92
C ARG A 91 4.56 1.83 -19.46
N ASP A 92 4.38 2.89 -20.24
CA ASP A 92 5.48 3.59 -20.92
C ASP A 92 5.87 4.90 -20.22
N LEU A 93 5.47 5.09 -18.96
CA LEU A 93 5.77 6.30 -18.19
C LEU A 93 6.92 6.06 -17.20
N THR A 94 7.82 7.05 -17.14
CA THR A 94 8.71 7.20 -15.99
C THR A 94 7.90 7.59 -14.74
N SER A 95 8.47 7.42 -13.55
CA SER A 95 7.80 7.78 -12.28
C SER A 95 7.40 9.27 -12.26
N SER A 96 8.27 10.17 -12.73
CA SER A 96 7.97 11.61 -12.81
C SER A 96 6.86 11.95 -13.82
N GLU A 97 6.78 11.21 -14.93
CA GLU A 97 5.71 11.39 -15.92
C GLU A 97 4.37 10.86 -15.43
N LEU A 98 4.38 9.73 -14.72
CA LEU A 98 3.22 9.20 -14.03
C LEU A 98 2.68 10.23 -13.03
N MET A 99 3.54 10.80 -12.17
CA MET A 99 3.14 11.83 -11.22
C MET A 99 2.54 13.07 -11.91
N ARG A 100 3.09 13.50 -13.05
CA ARG A 100 2.53 14.59 -13.85
C ARG A 100 1.13 14.28 -14.39
N ARG A 101 0.86 13.04 -14.79
CA ARG A 101 -0.48 12.61 -15.21
C ARG A 101 -1.44 12.59 -14.02
N LEU A 102 -1.00 12.03 -12.89
CA LEU A 102 -1.81 11.93 -11.68
C LEU A 102 -2.22 13.30 -11.11
N ARG A 103 -1.41 14.36 -11.27
CA ARG A 103 -1.80 15.73 -10.89
C ARG A 103 -3.15 16.19 -11.44
N LYS A 104 -3.60 15.65 -12.58
CA LYS A 104 -4.86 16.04 -13.21
C LYS A 104 -6.08 15.23 -12.73
N VAL A 105 -5.86 14.08 -12.09
CA VAL A 105 -6.91 13.07 -11.88
C VAL A 105 -6.95 12.51 -10.45
N ALA A 106 -5.87 12.65 -9.69
CA ALA A 106 -5.75 12.14 -8.33
C ALA A 106 -5.72 13.30 -7.31
N PRO A 107 -6.41 13.16 -6.16
CA PRO A 107 -6.33 14.13 -5.06
C PRO A 107 -4.90 14.30 -4.53
N ASP A 108 -4.60 15.48 -4.00
CA ASP A 108 -3.27 15.87 -3.51
C ASP A 108 -2.72 14.87 -2.47
N GLU A 109 -3.55 14.46 -1.51
CA GLU A 109 -3.21 13.50 -0.47
C GLU A 109 -2.84 12.13 -1.04
N GLU A 110 -3.56 11.65 -2.06
CA GLU A 110 -3.24 10.36 -2.72
C GLU A 110 -1.93 10.47 -3.50
N ARG A 111 -1.66 11.62 -4.14
CA ARG A 111 -0.42 11.84 -4.90
C ARG A 111 0.81 11.86 -4.00
N GLU A 112 0.75 12.52 -2.84
CA GLU A 112 1.87 12.57 -1.91
C GLU A 112 2.26 11.16 -1.42
N LEU A 113 1.25 10.32 -1.11
CA LEU A 113 1.48 8.93 -0.74
C LEU A 113 2.15 8.12 -1.86
N ILE A 114 1.70 8.33 -3.10
CA ILE A 114 2.23 7.63 -4.28
C ILE A 114 3.68 8.04 -4.56
N GLU A 115 3.96 9.35 -4.55
CA GLU A 115 5.30 9.90 -4.81
C GLU A 115 6.31 9.40 -3.80
N LYS A 116 5.98 9.51 -2.50
CA LYS A 116 6.84 9.05 -1.40
C LYS A 116 7.18 7.56 -1.51
N TRP A 117 6.23 6.74 -1.97
CA TRP A 117 6.46 5.30 -2.13
C TRP A 117 7.32 4.99 -3.37
N LEU A 118 7.06 5.67 -4.51
CA LEU A 118 7.84 5.51 -5.73
C LEU A 118 9.29 5.92 -5.54
N ASP A 119 9.56 7.04 -4.86
CA ASP A 119 10.92 7.53 -4.60
C ASP A 119 11.76 6.50 -3.83
N ARG A 120 11.15 5.83 -2.84
CA ARG A 120 11.79 4.75 -2.08
C ARG A 120 12.08 3.51 -2.92
N CYS A 121 11.30 3.26 -3.95
CA CYS A 121 11.57 2.17 -4.88
C CYS A 121 12.66 2.54 -5.89
N ASP A 122 12.65 3.78 -6.37
CA ASP A 122 13.55 4.26 -7.41
C ASP A 122 15.02 4.31 -6.94
N VAL A 123 15.28 4.62 -5.66
CA VAL A 123 16.64 4.55 -5.09
C VAL A 123 17.24 3.13 -5.11
N VAL A 124 16.41 2.08 -5.00
CA VAL A 124 16.86 0.68 -5.08
C VAL A 124 16.95 0.23 -6.54
N LYS A 125 15.95 0.55 -7.37
CA LYS A 125 15.87 0.11 -8.77
C LYS A 125 16.94 0.79 -9.63
N TYR A 126 17.18 2.08 -9.42
CA TYR A 126 18.06 2.90 -10.25
C TYR A 126 19.23 3.50 -9.48
N GLY A 127 19.06 3.83 -8.20
CA GLY A 127 20.08 4.51 -7.38
C GLY A 127 21.21 3.62 -6.85
N GLY A 128 21.18 2.31 -7.09
CA GLY A 128 22.24 1.38 -6.65
C GLY A 128 22.24 1.07 -5.15
N LEU A 129 21.26 1.57 -4.40
CA LEU A 129 21.10 1.26 -2.98
C LEU A 129 20.69 -0.21 -2.81
N THR A 130 21.40 -0.93 -1.95
CA THR A 130 21.04 -2.31 -1.58
C THR A 130 20.22 -2.27 -0.30
N ALA A 131 18.90 -2.45 -0.44
CA ALA A 131 18.01 -2.55 0.72
C ALA A 131 18.22 -3.89 1.43
N SER A 132 18.06 -3.93 2.75
CA SER A 132 17.96 -5.17 3.53
C SER A 132 16.62 -5.88 3.31
N ALA A 133 16.51 -7.14 3.71
CA ALA A 133 15.25 -7.89 3.65
C ALA A 133 14.14 -7.23 4.49
N ALA A 134 14.49 -6.66 5.65
CA ALA A 134 13.54 -5.96 6.52
C ALA A 134 13.01 -4.67 5.87
N GLU A 135 13.90 -3.88 5.25
CA GLU A 135 13.50 -2.67 4.51
C GLU A 135 12.63 -3.00 3.30
N ALA A 136 12.97 -4.06 2.56
CA ALA A 136 12.16 -4.53 1.44
C ALA A 136 10.75 -4.96 1.89
N GLN A 137 10.66 -5.66 3.02
CA GLN A 137 9.38 -6.04 3.61
C GLN A 137 8.56 -4.82 4.05
N ALA A 138 9.20 -3.82 4.66
CA ALA A 138 8.54 -2.57 5.03
C ALA A 138 8.00 -1.83 3.79
N VAL A 139 8.78 -1.72 2.71
CA VAL A 139 8.32 -1.11 1.44
C VAL A 139 7.13 -1.86 0.85
N LEU A 140 7.11 -3.19 0.94
CA LEU A 140 5.98 -4.00 0.50
C LEU A 140 4.73 -3.75 1.35
N ASP A 141 4.87 -3.60 2.66
CA ASP A 141 3.76 -3.27 3.55
C ASP A 141 3.23 -1.85 3.29
N ASP A 142 4.12 -0.91 2.97
CA ASP A 142 3.74 0.44 2.54
C ASP A 142 2.98 0.41 1.21
N ALA A 143 3.34 -0.48 0.28
CA ALA A 143 2.62 -0.67 -0.98
C ALA A 143 1.17 -1.14 -0.73
N ARG A 144 1.00 -2.11 0.18
CA ARG A 144 -0.33 -2.59 0.60
C ARG A 144 -1.14 -1.48 1.26
N ALA A 145 -0.51 -0.71 2.15
CA ALA A 145 -1.14 0.42 2.81
C ALA A 145 -1.57 1.49 1.81
N LEU A 146 -0.74 1.81 0.81
CA LEU A 146 -1.05 2.74 -0.26
C LEU A 146 -2.33 2.32 -0.99
N VAL A 147 -2.42 1.07 -1.45
CA VAL A 147 -3.62 0.55 -2.15
C VAL A 147 -4.86 0.69 -1.28
N VAL A 148 -4.79 0.30 0.00
CA VAL A 148 -5.93 0.38 0.92
C VAL A 148 -6.37 1.82 1.17
N THR A 149 -5.42 2.70 1.51
CA THR A 149 -5.69 4.10 1.84
C THR A 149 -6.25 4.86 0.66
N THR A 150 -5.65 4.74 -0.53
CA THR A 150 -6.16 5.38 -1.75
C THR A 150 -7.57 4.90 -2.04
N THR A 151 -7.82 3.58 -2.04
CA THR A 151 -9.16 3.01 -2.23
C THR A 151 -10.18 3.60 -1.25
N GLN A 152 -9.84 3.71 0.03
CA GLN A 152 -10.73 4.29 1.05
C GLN A 152 -11.00 5.78 0.84
N LEU A 153 -9.97 6.58 0.53
CA LEU A 153 -10.09 8.02 0.31
C LEU A 153 -11.02 8.33 -0.87
N HIS A 154 -10.89 7.60 -1.96
CA HIS A 154 -11.75 7.80 -3.13
C HIS A 154 -13.20 7.38 -2.91
N GLU A 155 -13.43 6.26 -2.22
CA GLU A 155 -14.79 5.87 -1.87
C GLU A 155 -15.44 6.91 -0.94
N ALA A 156 -14.67 7.51 -0.03
CA ALA A 156 -15.15 8.62 0.81
C ALA A 156 -15.46 9.88 -0.02
N ALA A 157 -14.57 10.28 -0.94
CA ALA A 157 -14.78 11.43 -1.82
C ALA A 157 -16.01 11.25 -2.72
N LYS A 158 -16.20 10.05 -3.27
CA LYS A 158 -17.36 9.71 -4.10
C LYS A 158 -18.66 9.68 -3.31
N ALA A 159 -18.63 9.21 -2.07
CA ALA A 159 -19.78 9.24 -1.17
C ALA A 159 -20.18 10.70 -0.83
N ALA A 160 -19.21 11.56 -0.55
CA ALA A 160 -19.44 12.99 -0.29
C ALA A 160 -20.04 13.69 -1.50
N ALA A 161 -19.52 13.45 -2.71
CA ALA A 161 -20.04 14.04 -3.95
C ALA A 161 -21.48 13.61 -4.29
N LYS A 162 -21.92 12.42 -3.83
CA LYS A 162 -23.31 11.95 -4.01
C LYS A 162 -24.29 12.58 -3.00
N ALA A 163 -23.77 13.03 -1.85
CA ALA A 163 -24.58 13.61 -0.78
C ALA A 163 -24.79 15.13 -0.92
N ALA A 164 -24.01 15.78 -1.79
CA ALA A 164 -24.14 17.19 -2.17
C ALA A 164 -25.11 17.36 -3.35
#